data_AF-A0A2E0KWI9-F1
#
_entry.id   AF-A0A2E0KWI9-F1
#
_cell.length_a   1.000
_cell.length_b   1.000
_cell.length_c   1.000
_cell.angle_alpha   90.00
_cell.angle_beta   90.00
_cell.angle_gamma   90.00
#
_symmetry.space_group_name_H-M   'P 1'
#
loop_
_entity.id
_entity.type
_entity.pdbx_description
1 polymer ?
#
loop_
_entity_poly.entity_id
_entity_poly.type
_entity_poly.pdbx_seq_one_letter_code
_entity_poly.pdbx_strand_id
1 'polypeptide(L)'
;MSTRDQMEAARAYIKAKDYRSARRILRQVDHPKAQAWLRQLDQRDPQRKPVPRRVWQAISLLSAGIGVFALVVMVLIGLATAKSGGGYGELALWVGLVVILLPVSYFTNRLGRQA
;
A
#
# COMPACT_ATOMS: atom_id res chain seq x y z
N MET A 1 -21.60 32.11 -11.53
CA MET A 1 -20.32 31.85 -12.23
C MET A 1 -20.65 31.01 -13.46
N SER A 2 -20.21 31.39 -14.65
CA SER A 2 -20.60 30.67 -15.86
C SER A 2 -19.85 29.34 -15.98
N THR A 3 -20.40 28.38 -16.74
CA THR A 3 -19.74 27.11 -17.10
C THR A 3 -18.34 27.35 -17.68
N ARG A 4 -18.17 28.43 -18.45
CA ARG A 4 -16.89 28.82 -19.04
C ARG A 4 -15.87 29.23 -17.98
N ASP A 5 -16.28 30.07 -17.03
CA ASP A 5 -15.41 30.54 -15.95
C ASP A 5 -14.97 29.37 -15.05
N GLN A 6 -15.88 28.43 -14.78
CA GLN A 6 -15.56 27.22 -14.02
C GLN A 6 -14.57 26.32 -14.75
N MET A 7 -14.72 26.16 -16.07
CA MET A 7 -13.77 25.41 -16.91
C MET A 7 -12.39 26.08 -16.97
N GLU A 8 -12.34 27.41 -17.00
CA GLU A 8 -11.09 28.18 -16.97
C GLU A 8 -10.39 28.09 -15.61
N ALA A 9 -11.14 28.22 -14.52
CA ALA A 9 -10.64 28.01 -13.16
C ALA A 9 -10.08 26.60 -13.01
N ALA A 10 -10.80 25.56 -13.46
CA ALA A 10 -10.32 24.19 -13.45
C ALA A 10 -8.99 24.05 -14.22
N ARG A 11 -8.85 24.70 -15.38
CA ARG A 11 -7.60 24.70 -16.16
C ARG A 11 -6.44 25.33 -15.39
N ALA A 12 -6.67 26.40 -14.62
CA ALA A 12 -5.67 27.01 -13.77
C ALA A 12 -5.17 26.03 -12.69
N TYR A 13 -6.07 25.31 -12.02
CA TYR A 13 -5.70 24.27 -11.04
C TYR A 13 -4.93 23.11 -11.67
N ILE A 14 -5.29 22.69 -12.89
CA ILE A 14 -4.55 21.65 -13.63
C ILE A 14 -3.12 22.11 -13.93
N LYS A 15 -2.93 23.38 -14.34
CA LYS A 15 -1.59 23.95 -14.57
C LYS A 15 -0.76 24.00 -13.29
N ALA A 16 -1.39 24.33 -12.16
CA ALA A 16 -0.78 24.33 -10.84
C ALA A 16 -0.52 22.92 -10.26
N LYS A 17 -0.88 21.84 -10.98
CA LYS A 17 -0.83 20.44 -10.53
C LYS A 17 -1.72 20.13 -9.32
N ASP A 18 -2.65 21.02 -8.95
CA ASP A 18 -3.66 20.74 -7.94
C ASP A 18 -4.87 20.03 -8.57
N TYR A 19 -4.69 18.75 -8.86
CA TYR A 19 -5.73 17.91 -9.47
C TYR A 19 -6.93 17.69 -8.55
N ARG A 20 -6.77 17.84 -7.22
CA ARG A 20 -7.85 17.67 -6.25
C ARG A 20 -8.85 18.83 -6.36
N SER A 21 -8.36 20.06 -6.42
CA SER A 21 -9.21 21.25 -6.60
C SER A 21 -9.80 21.30 -8.01
N ALA A 22 -9.02 20.95 -9.04
CA ALA A 22 -9.53 20.84 -10.41
C ALA A 22 -10.72 19.88 -10.53
N ARG A 23 -10.62 18.66 -9.95
CA ARG A 23 -11.71 17.68 -9.94
C ARG A 23 -12.97 18.19 -9.26
N ARG A 24 -12.83 18.97 -8.18
CA ARG A 24 -13.98 19.50 -7.42
C ARG A 24 -14.81 20.43 -8.30
N ILE A 25 -14.15 21.31 -9.03
CA ILE A 25 -14.82 22.24 -9.96
C ILE A 25 -15.41 21.48 -11.14
N LEU A 26 -14.64 20.57 -11.75
CA LEU A 26 -15.11 19.80 -12.91
C LEU A 26 -16.31 18.88 -12.60
N ARG A 27 -16.47 18.42 -11.35
CA ARG A 27 -17.65 17.65 -10.91
C ARG A 27 -18.91 18.49 -10.75
N GLN A 28 -18.77 19.80 -10.55
CA GLN A 28 -19.90 20.73 -10.43
C GLN A 28 -20.37 21.22 -11.80
N VAL A 29 -19.56 21.03 -12.84
CA VAL A 29 -19.84 21.45 -14.22
C VAL A 29 -20.51 20.30 -14.97
N ASP A 30 -21.78 20.44 -15.33
CA ASP A 30 -22.46 19.48 -16.21
C ASP A 30 -22.15 19.76 -17.68
N HIS A 31 -21.00 19.28 -18.15
CA HIS A 31 -20.58 19.45 -19.54
C HIS A 31 -19.78 18.23 -20.02
N PRO A 32 -19.98 17.72 -21.26
CA PRO A 32 -19.28 16.54 -21.76
C PRO A 32 -17.75 16.70 -21.78
N LYS A 33 -17.27 17.92 -22.05
CA LYS A 33 -15.84 18.27 -21.98
C LYS A 33 -15.27 18.18 -20.55
N ALA A 34 -16.05 18.53 -19.52
CA ALA A 34 -15.61 18.42 -18.13
C ALA A 34 -15.44 16.94 -17.74
N GLN A 35 -16.35 16.08 -18.19
CA GLN A 35 -16.24 14.62 -18.03
C GLN A 35 -15.02 14.04 -18.73
N ALA A 36 -14.70 14.51 -19.94
CA ALA A 36 -13.47 14.11 -20.63
C ALA A 36 -12.20 14.52 -19.87
N TRP A 37 -12.18 15.72 -19.28
CA TRP A 37 -11.07 16.18 -18.46
C TRP A 37 -10.93 15.39 -17.16
N LEU A 38 -12.04 15.04 -16.50
CA LEU A 38 -12.02 14.17 -15.31
C LEU A 38 -11.37 12.82 -15.61
N ARG A 39 -11.71 12.19 -16.75
CA ARG A 39 -11.08 10.92 -17.17
C ARG A 39 -9.58 11.07 -17.41
N GLN A 40 -9.14 12.16 -18.04
CA GLN A 40 -7.71 12.43 -18.25
C GLN A 40 -6.97 12.65 -16.92
N LEU A 41 -7.61 13.32 -15.95
CA LEU A 41 -7.05 13.49 -14.61
C LEU A 41 -6.94 12.16 -13.86
N ASP A 42 -7.94 11.29 -13.99
CA ASP A 42 -7.93 9.96 -13.37
C ASP A 42 -6.86 9.04 -13.96
N GLN A 43 -6.46 9.23 -15.22
CA GLN A 43 -5.32 8.53 -15.82
C GLN A 43 -3.97 9.06 -15.33
N ARG A 44 -3.84 10.38 -15.14
CA ARG A 44 -2.57 11.01 -14.73
C ARG A 44 -2.28 10.92 -13.24
N ASP A 45 -3.31 11.06 -12.42
CA ASP A 45 -3.23 11.01 -10.97
C ASP A 45 -4.39 10.13 -10.47
N PRO A 46 -4.31 8.80 -10.63
CA PRO A 46 -5.38 7.92 -10.16
C PRO A 46 -5.58 8.18 -8.67
N GLN A 47 -6.78 8.62 -8.28
CA GLN A 47 -7.08 8.82 -6.86
C GLN A 47 -6.82 7.50 -6.15
N ARG A 48 -5.79 7.49 -5.29
CA ARG A 48 -5.51 6.36 -4.42
C ARG A 48 -6.72 6.19 -3.53
N LYS A 49 -7.60 5.24 -3.88
CA LYS A 49 -8.75 4.91 -3.05
C LYS A 49 -8.20 4.53 -1.69
N PRO A 50 -8.65 5.15 -0.59
CA PRO A 50 -8.21 4.75 0.73
C PRO A 50 -8.55 3.27 0.90
N VAL A 51 -7.53 2.46 1.18
CA VAL A 51 -7.71 1.02 1.38
C VAL A 51 -8.63 0.86 2.60
N PRO A 52 -9.78 0.17 2.48
CA PRO A 52 -10.74 0.11 3.57
C PRO A 52 -10.09 -0.53 4.81
N ARG A 53 -10.41 0.01 5.99
CA ARG A 53 -9.80 -0.40 7.28
C ARG A 53 -9.88 -1.91 7.52
N ARG A 54 -10.94 -2.57 7.02
CA ARG A 54 -11.13 -4.03 7.07
C ARG A 54 -10.06 -4.80 6.28
N VAL A 55 -9.67 -4.32 5.09
CA VAL A 55 -8.61 -4.95 4.30
C VAL A 55 -7.26 -4.80 5.01
N TRP A 56 -7.04 -3.64 5.64
CA TRP A 56 -5.86 -3.43 6.48
C TRP A 56 -5.80 -4.38 7.68
N GLN A 57 -6.93 -4.59 8.36
CA GLN A 57 -7.04 -5.57 9.44
C GLN A 57 -6.78 -6.99 8.94
N ALA A 58 -7.37 -7.38 7.80
CA ALA A 58 -7.16 -8.70 7.20
C ALA A 58 -5.68 -8.94 6.84
N ILE A 59 -5.02 -7.96 6.23
CA ILE A 59 -3.58 -8.03 5.92
C ILE A 59 -2.75 -8.18 7.19
N SER A 60 -3.08 -7.44 8.25
CA SER A 60 -2.36 -7.50 9.53
C SER A 60 -2.53 -8.85 10.22
N LEU A 61 -3.74 -9.43 10.18
CA LEU A 61 -4.02 -10.76 10.71
C LEU A 61 -3.28 -11.85 9.92
N LEU A 62 -3.24 -11.74 8.59
CA LEU A 62 -2.48 -12.64 7.73
C LEU A 62 -0.99 -12.59 8.03
N SER A 63 -0.39 -11.40 8.17
CA SER A 63 1.03 -11.28 8.50
C SER A 63 1.33 -11.81 9.90
N ALA A 64 0.48 -11.52 10.87
CA ALA A 64 0.61 -12.06 12.22
C ALA A 64 0.53 -13.60 12.23
N GLY A 65 -0.42 -14.18 11.48
CA GLY A 65 -0.57 -15.62 11.33
C GLY A 65 0.66 -16.28 10.70
N ILE A 66 1.23 -15.70 9.64
CA ILE A 66 2.46 -16.19 9.01
C ILE A 66 3.64 -16.15 10.00
N GLY A 67 3.78 -15.05 10.76
CA GLY A 67 4.83 -14.92 11.77
C GLY A 67 4.72 -15.98 12.87
N VAL A 68 3.52 -16.19 13.41
CA VAL A 68 3.26 -17.24 14.41
C VAL A 68 3.53 -18.62 13.83
N PHE A 69 3.06 -18.91 12.62
CA PHE A 69 3.30 -20.18 11.97
C PHE A 69 4.80 -20.46 11.79
N ALA A 70 5.57 -19.49 11.29
CA ALA A 70 7.00 -19.62 11.13
C ALA A 70 7.72 -19.87 12.48
N LEU A 71 7.27 -19.21 13.55
CA LEU A 71 7.78 -19.43 14.91
C LEU A 71 7.51 -20.87 15.38
N VAL A 72 6.30 -21.39 15.18
CA VAL A 72 5.95 -22.78 15.53
C VAL A 72 6.81 -23.76 14.76
N VAL A 73 6.97 -23.57 13.46
CA VAL A 73 7.85 -24.41 12.62
C VAL A 73 9.28 -24.38 13.13
N MET A 74 9.81 -23.20 13.49
CA MET A 74 11.15 -23.06 14.06
C MET A 74 11.32 -23.85 15.37
N VAL A 75 10.33 -23.77 16.28
CA VAL A 75 10.35 -24.51 17.55
C VAL A 75 10.29 -26.02 17.30
N LEU A 76 9.44 -26.49 16.39
CA LEU A 76 9.32 -27.91 16.06
C LEU A 76 10.63 -28.47 15.47
N ILE A 77 11.28 -27.72 14.57
CA ILE A 77 12.59 -28.10 14.02
C ILE A 77 13.65 -28.12 15.13
N GLY A 78 13.65 -27.13 16.03
CA GLY A 78 14.56 -27.08 17.18
C GLY A 78 14.41 -28.29 18.11
N LEU A 79 13.18 -28.69 18.41
CA LEU A 79 12.90 -29.87 19.25
C LEU A 79 13.31 -31.18 18.54
N ALA A 80 13.07 -31.29 17.24
CA ALA A 80 13.46 -32.47 16.47
C ALA A 80 14.98 -32.63 16.37
N THR A 81 15.70 -31.51 16.20
CA THR A 81 17.17 -31.49 16.11
C THR A 81 17.84 -31.74 17.46
N ALA A 82 17.28 -31.22 18.56
CA ALA A 82 17.76 -31.52 19.91
C ALA A 82 17.75 -33.02 20.24
N LYS A 83 16.80 -33.78 19.65
CA LYS A 83 16.69 -35.23 19.85
C LYS A 83 17.60 -36.03 18.91
N SER A 84 17.94 -35.51 17.73
CA SER A 84 18.62 -36.29 16.68
C SER A 84 20.14 -36.08 16.59
N GLY A 85 20.72 -35.13 17.33
CA GLY A 85 22.17 -34.89 17.33
C GLY A 85 22.73 -34.42 15.97
N GLY A 86 21.87 -34.00 15.04
CA GLY A 86 22.21 -33.68 13.66
C GLY A 86 22.56 -32.21 13.44
N GLY A 87 23.64 -31.97 12.68
CA GLY A 87 24.23 -30.66 12.34
C GLY A 87 23.39 -29.77 11.41
N TYR A 88 22.16 -29.43 11.81
CA TYR A 88 21.28 -28.48 11.10
C TYR A 88 21.25 -27.08 11.74
N GLY A 89 22.14 -26.81 12.70
CA GLY A 89 22.18 -25.53 13.43
C GLY A 89 22.36 -24.31 12.52
N GLU A 90 23.06 -24.47 11.40
CA GLU A 90 23.34 -23.36 10.48
C GLU A 90 22.13 -22.98 9.62
N LEU A 91 21.40 -23.96 9.07
CA LEU A 91 20.18 -23.70 8.31
C LEU A 91 19.07 -23.09 9.18
N ALA A 92 18.96 -23.50 10.44
CA ALA A 92 18.01 -22.91 11.38
C ALA A 92 18.27 -21.42 11.65
N LEU A 93 19.54 -21.00 11.72
CA LEU A 93 19.93 -19.61 11.86
C LEU A 93 19.58 -18.78 10.62
N TRP A 94 19.87 -19.29 9.42
CA TRP A 94 19.52 -18.61 8.17
C TRP A 94 18.00 -18.47 7.98
N VAL A 95 17.23 -19.51 8.29
CA VAL A 95 15.76 -19.46 8.22
C VAL A 95 15.20 -18.48 9.24
N GLY A 96 15.67 -18.50 10.49
CA GLY A 96 15.26 -17.53 11.52
C GLY A 96 15.58 -16.08 11.12
N LEU A 97 16.75 -15.84 10.55
CA LEU A 97 17.17 -14.51 10.09
C LEU A 97 16.25 -13.99 8.97
N VAL A 98 15.93 -14.83 7.97
CA VAL A 98 15.04 -14.44 6.86
C VAL A 98 13.62 -14.16 7.35
N VAL A 99 13.11 -14.96 8.29
CA VAL A 99 11.77 -14.78 8.87
C VAL A 99 11.66 -13.49 9.68
N ILE A 100 12.74 -13.05 10.34
CA ILE A 100 12.77 -11.78 11.09
C ILE A 100 12.97 -10.58 10.14
N LEU A 101 13.84 -10.71 9.14
CA LEU A 101 14.18 -9.61 8.23
C LEU A 101 13.06 -9.26 7.26
N LEU A 102 12.24 -10.23 6.83
CA LEU A 102 11.12 -9.96 5.91
C LEU A 102 10.07 -8.97 6.48
N PRO A 103 9.54 -9.15 7.70
CA PRO A 103 8.62 -8.17 8.29
C PRO A 103 9.30 -6.83 8.61
N VAL A 104 10.57 -6.82 9.04
CA VAL A 104 11.31 -5.58 9.32
C VAL A 104 11.52 -4.77 8.04
N SER A 105 11.94 -5.41 6.94
CA SER A 105 12.10 -4.79 5.62
C SER A 105 10.77 -4.29 5.04
N TYR A 106 9.69 -5.06 5.22
CA TYR A 106 8.36 -4.64 4.83
C TYR A 106 7.88 -3.39 5.60
N PHE A 107 8.24 -3.28 6.88
CA PHE A 107 7.87 -2.15 7.73
C PHE A 107 8.68 -0.88 7.42
N THR A 108 10.00 -0.99 7.26
CA THR A 108 10.89 0.15 6.98
C THR A 108 10.67 0.75 5.59
N ASN A 109 10.47 -0.08 4.56
CA ASN A 109 10.19 0.40 3.19
C ASN A 109 8.83 1.11 3.08
N ARG A 110 7.90 0.86 4.01
CA ARG A 110 6.58 1.50 4.03
C ARG A 110 6.56 2.84 4.76
N LEU A 111 7.35 3.00 5.82
CA LEU A 111 7.52 4.29 6.52
C LEU A 111 8.22 5.33 5.63
N GLY A 112 9.21 4.91 4.84
CA GLY A 112 9.92 5.79 3.91
C GLY A 112 9.08 6.30 2.72
N ARG A 113 7.86 5.78 2.49
CA ARG A 113 6.94 6.29 1.45
C ARG A 113 5.86 7.23 1.98
N GLN A 114 5.82 7.46 3.29
CA GLN A 114 4.85 8.36 3.93
C GLN A 114 5.48 9.66 4.45
N ALA A 115 6.81 9.75 4.51
CA ALA A 115 7.56 11.00 4.66
C ALA A 115 7.86 11.60 3.27
#